data_AF-A0A3D2HZ41-F1
#
_entry.id   AF-A0A3D2HZ41-F1
#
_cell.length_a   1.000
_cell.length_b   1.000
_cell.length_c   1.000
_cell.angle_alpha   90.00
_cell.angle_beta   90.00
_cell.angle_gamma   90.00
#
_symmetry.space_group_name_H-M   'P 1'
#
loop_
_entity.id
_entity.type
_entity.pdbx_description
1 polymer ?
#
loop_
_entity_poly.entity_id
_entity_poly.type
_entity_poly.pdbx_seq_one_letter_code
_entity_poly.pdbx_strand_id
1 'polypeptide(L)'
;MTEEQMSMMKKLIKKHGIGATDGEWLLVYLGVRYGLLEQQVDEYLTLDTTELLIKHEKMLCIIFGVDVAPDSKIPLIENPVERLQMIFKEHFYKKESESGYEKVMQYIIKDTALSAAQIEQLRKAVEAKMPSEDVLEMAQNRKDVMEIRRCIEFYEMMRQKEESKDKSKKSRRDSR
;
A
#
# COMPACT_ATOMS: atom_id res chain seq x y z
N MET A 1 -37.34 -4.24 11.47
CA MET A 1 -37.26 -5.69 11.20
C MET A 1 -38.66 -6.13 10.89
N THR A 2 -38.83 -7.00 9.91
CA THR A 2 -40.12 -7.64 9.66
C THR A 2 -40.41 -8.70 10.72
N GLU A 3 -41.66 -9.15 10.82
CA GLU A 3 -42.04 -10.23 11.74
C GLU A 3 -41.31 -11.54 11.42
N GLU A 4 -41.12 -11.85 10.14
CA GLU A 4 -40.35 -13.00 9.66
C GLU A 4 -38.89 -12.93 10.13
N GLN A 5 -38.26 -11.77 10.00
CA GLN A 5 -36.89 -11.53 10.49
C GLN A 5 -36.80 -11.71 12.01
N MET A 6 -37.75 -11.16 12.78
CA MET A 6 -37.77 -11.36 14.24
C MET A 6 -37.98 -12.82 14.64
N SER A 7 -38.80 -13.56 13.90
CA SER A 7 -39.03 -14.99 14.11
C SER A 7 -37.75 -15.80 13.86
N MET A 8 -37.07 -15.55 12.73
CA MET A 8 -35.79 -16.18 12.39
C MET A 8 -34.72 -15.88 13.44
N MET A 9 -34.59 -14.63 13.86
CA MET A 9 -33.61 -14.21 14.89
C MET A 9 -33.86 -14.94 16.22
N LYS A 10 -35.10 -14.99 16.70
CA LYS A 10 -35.45 -15.72 17.94
C LYS A 10 -35.15 -17.21 17.83
N LYS A 11 -35.41 -17.81 16.67
CA LYS A 11 -35.14 -19.23 16.40
C LYS A 11 -33.64 -19.53 16.46
N LEU A 12 -32.80 -18.72 15.80
CA LEU A 12 -31.34 -18.88 15.80
C LEU A 12 -30.72 -18.68 17.18
N ILE A 13 -31.13 -17.62 17.89
CA ILE A 13 -30.66 -17.33 19.26
C ILE A 13 -30.97 -18.51 20.20
N LYS A 14 -32.20 -19.03 20.13
CA LYS A 14 -32.60 -20.16 20.98
C LYS A 14 -31.89 -21.45 20.59
N LYS A 15 -31.66 -21.69 19.29
CA LYS A 15 -30.98 -22.89 18.78
C LYS A 15 -29.53 -22.97 19.26
N HIS A 16 -28.82 -21.85 19.25
CA HIS A 16 -27.40 -21.77 19.60
C HIS A 16 -27.15 -21.35 21.06
N GLY A 17 -28.21 -21.13 21.85
CA GLY A 17 -28.08 -20.75 23.26
C GLY A 17 -27.43 -19.37 23.48
N ILE A 18 -27.58 -18.45 22.53
CA ILE A 18 -26.91 -17.15 22.53
C ILE A 18 -27.56 -16.21 23.55
N GLY A 19 -26.76 -15.68 24.47
CA GLY A 19 -27.14 -14.62 25.41
C GLY A 19 -27.18 -13.24 24.77
N ALA A 20 -27.87 -12.29 25.40
CA ALA A 20 -27.97 -10.90 24.90
C ALA A 20 -26.65 -10.12 24.95
N THR A 21 -25.66 -10.62 25.71
CA THR A 21 -24.32 -10.04 25.86
C THR A 21 -23.28 -10.68 24.96
N ASP A 22 -23.64 -11.77 24.28
CA ASP A 22 -22.73 -12.55 23.45
C ASP A 22 -22.50 -11.81 22.12
N GLY A 23 -21.29 -11.87 21.58
CA GLY A 23 -20.96 -11.20 20.31
C GLY A 23 -21.77 -11.77 19.14
N GLU A 24 -22.09 -13.05 19.22
CA GLU A 24 -22.93 -13.82 18.32
C GLU A 24 -24.35 -13.23 18.21
N TRP A 25 -24.85 -12.59 19.27
CA TRP A 25 -26.15 -11.92 19.23
C TRP A 25 -26.17 -10.80 18.19
N LEU A 26 -25.11 -9.97 18.19
CA LEU A 26 -24.95 -8.89 17.23
C LEU A 26 -24.77 -9.44 15.80
N LEU A 27 -24.03 -10.54 15.65
CA LEU A 27 -23.84 -11.20 14.36
C LEU A 27 -25.15 -11.73 13.77
N VAL A 28 -25.96 -12.42 14.58
CA VAL A 28 -27.30 -12.87 14.17
C VAL A 28 -28.19 -11.68 13.82
N TYR A 29 -28.18 -10.62 14.64
CA TYR A 29 -28.95 -9.42 14.38
C TYR A 29 -28.61 -8.80 13.02
N LEU A 30 -27.32 -8.63 12.72
CA LEU A 30 -26.85 -8.06 11.46
C LEU A 30 -27.17 -8.99 10.29
N GLY A 31 -26.87 -10.28 10.38
CA GLY A 31 -27.14 -11.25 9.32
C GLY A 31 -28.60 -11.26 8.89
N VAL A 32 -29.51 -11.36 9.86
CA VAL A 32 -30.96 -11.34 9.60
C VAL A 32 -31.41 -9.98 9.03
N ARG A 33 -30.85 -8.88 9.52
CA ARG A 33 -31.17 -7.52 9.03
C ARG A 33 -30.76 -7.29 7.58
N TYR A 34 -29.60 -7.81 7.18
CA TYR A 34 -29.10 -7.75 5.82
C TYR A 34 -29.73 -8.79 4.89
N GLY A 35 -30.65 -9.62 5.39
CA GLY A 35 -31.43 -10.55 4.58
C GLY A 35 -30.72 -11.87 4.29
N LEU A 36 -29.76 -12.27 5.12
CA LEU A 36 -29.19 -13.61 5.02
C LEU A 36 -30.25 -14.67 5.33
N LEU A 37 -30.17 -15.80 4.64
CA LEU A 37 -31.01 -16.96 4.91
C LEU A 37 -30.63 -17.59 6.25
N GLU A 38 -31.60 -18.24 6.90
CA GLU A 38 -31.37 -18.93 8.18
C GLU A 38 -30.18 -19.89 8.09
N GLN A 39 -30.08 -20.66 7.01
CA GLN A 39 -28.99 -21.61 6.77
C GLN A 39 -27.61 -20.94 6.70
N GLN A 40 -27.53 -19.73 6.13
CA GLN A 40 -26.26 -19.00 6.00
C GLN A 40 -25.79 -18.45 7.35
N VAL A 41 -26.73 -17.95 8.16
CA VAL A 41 -26.41 -17.49 9.52
C VAL A 41 -26.07 -18.69 10.42
N ASP A 42 -26.79 -19.80 10.25
CA ASP A 42 -26.55 -21.04 10.99
C ASP A 42 -25.17 -21.63 10.67
N GLU A 43 -24.82 -21.73 9.39
CA GLU A 43 -23.49 -22.18 8.95
C GLU A 43 -22.40 -21.31 9.58
N TYR A 44 -22.59 -19.98 9.58
CA TYR A 44 -21.63 -19.03 10.17
C TYR A 44 -21.40 -19.25 11.66
N LEU A 45 -22.47 -19.54 12.42
CA LEU A 45 -22.38 -19.79 13.86
C LEU A 45 -21.74 -21.15 14.20
N THR A 46 -21.77 -22.11 13.27
CA THR A 46 -21.22 -23.46 13.46
C THR A 46 -19.83 -23.66 12.87
N LEU A 47 -19.35 -22.71 12.06
CA LEU A 47 -18.03 -22.74 11.44
C LEU A 47 -16.95 -22.77 12.52
N ASP A 48 -15.94 -23.61 12.32
CA ASP A 48 -14.77 -23.53 13.18
C ASP A 48 -14.02 -22.21 12.95
N THR A 49 -13.28 -21.79 13.96
CA THR A 49 -12.56 -20.51 13.94
C THR A 49 -11.56 -20.42 12.77
N THR A 50 -10.99 -21.53 12.32
CA THR A 50 -10.01 -21.56 11.23
C THR A 50 -10.69 -21.33 9.88
N GLU A 51 -11.77 -22.05 9.60
CA GLU A 51 -12.57 -21.87 8.38
C GLU A 51 -13.18 -20.46 8.30
N LEU A 52 -13.62 -19.94 9.45
CA LEU A 52 -14.13 -18.58 9.56
C LEU A 52 -13.07 -17.53 9.19
N LEU A 53 -11.85 -17.67 9.72
CA LEU A 53 -10.73 -16.79 9.40
C LEU A 53 -10.38 -16.83 7.90
N ILE A 54 -10.41 -18.02 7.28
CA ILE A 54 -10.17 -18.17 5.84
C ILE A 54 -11.24 -17.43 5.02
N LYS A 55 -12.52 -17.52 5.40
CA LYS A 55 -13.60 -16.78 4.72
C LYS A 55 -13.41 -15.27 4.87
N HIS A 56 -13.07 -14.79 6.06
CA HIS A 56 -12.82 -13.36 6.30
C HIS A 56 -11.60 -12.84 5.54
N GLU A 57 -10.51 -13.61 5.47
CA GLU A 57 -9.34 -13.24 4.70
C GLU A 57 -9.69 -13.04 3.21
N LYS A 58 -10.43 -13.99 2.61
CA LYS A 58 -10.90 -13.87 1.22
C LYS A 58 -11.78 -12.64 1.03
N MET A 59 -12.69 -12.38 1.96
CA MET A 59 -13.56 -11.20 1.92
C MET A 59 -12.73 -9.90 1.96
N LEU A 60 -11.75 -9.81 2.86
CA LEU A 60 -10.87 -8.64 2.94
C LEU A 60 -10.08 -8.47 1.64
N CYS A 61 -9.50 -9.53 1.08
CA CYS A 61 -8.81 -9.47 -0.21
C CYS A 61 -9.73 -8.94 -1.32
N ILE A 62 -10.99 -9.40 -1.40
CA ILE A 62 -11.97 -8.89 -2.38
C ILE A 62 -12.27 -7.40 -2.16
N ILE A 63 -12.56 -6.98 -0.92
CA ILE A 63 -12.88 -5.59 -0.59
C ILE A 63 -11.72 -4.65 -0.95
N PHE A 64 -10.50 -5.09 -0.66
CA PHE A 64 -9.29 -4.32 -0.93
C PHE A 64 -8.79 -4.45 -2.37
N GLY A 65 -9.48 -5.21 -3.22
CA GLY A 65 -9.09 -5.44 -4.62
C GLY A 65 -7.75 -6.15 -4.75
N VAL A 66 -7.38 -6.98 -3.76
CA VAL A 66 -6.13 -7.72 -3.75
C VAL A 66 -6.33 -9.07 -4.41
N ASP A 67 -5.67 -9.26 -5.55
CA ASP A 67 -5.66 -10.54 -6.25
C ASP A 67 -4.46 -11.38 -5.78
N VAL A 68 -4.73 -12.46 -5.05
CA VAL A 68 -3.67 -13.36 -4.56
C VAL A 68 -3.33 -14.33 -5.68
N ALA A 69 -2.19 -14.11 -6.33
CA ALA A 69 -1.74 -14.97 -7.42
C ALA A 69 -1.64 -16.44 -6.94
N PRO A 70 -2.23 -17.40 -7.67
CA PRO A 70 -2.26 -18.82 -7.28
C PRO A 70 -0.86 -19.44 -7.18
N ASP A 71 0.14 -18.83 -7.84
CA ASP A 71 1.52 -19.30 -7.90
C ASP A 71 2.41 -18.67 -6.81
N SER A 72 1.85 -17.79 -5.98
CA SER A 72 2.60 -17.15 -4.89
C SER A 72 2.84 -18.13 -3.74
N LYS A 73 3.90 -17.92 -2.96
CA LYS A 73 4.18 -18.74 -1.75
C LYS A 73 3.32 -18.31 -0.55
N ILE A 74 2.52 -17.27 -0.70
CA ILE A 74 1.75 -16.62 0.37
C ILE A 74 0.58 -17.50 0.87
N PRO A 75 -0.15 -18.24 0.02
CA PRO A 75 -1.17 -19.20 0.44
C PRO A 75 -0.62 -20.36 1.30
N LEU A 76 0.70 -20.60 1.29
CA LEU A 76 1.35 -21.65 2.08
C LEU A 76 1.58 -21.25 3.55
N ILE A 77 1.36 -19.99 3.92
CA ILE A 77 1.48 -19.53 5.29
C ILE A 77 0.27 -20.04 6.09
N GLU A 78 0.51 -20.87 7.12
CA GLU A 78 -0.56 -21.46 7.93
C GLU A 78 -1.30 -20.41 8.78
N ASN A 79 -0.57 -19.42 9.30
CA ASN A 79 -1.16 -18.36 10.12
C ASN A 79 -1.89 -17.32 9.25
N PRO A 80 -3.22 -17.17 9.38
CA PRO A 80 -4.01 -16.26 8.54
C PRO A 80 -3.67 -14.78 8.75
N VAL A 81 -3.23 -14.39 9.95
CA VAL A 81 -2.83 -13.00 10.25
C VAL A 81 -1.54 -12.67 9.52
N GLU A 82 -0.53 -13.54 9.61
CA GLU A 82 0.75 -13.36 8.91
C GLU A 82 0.55 -13.39 7.39
N ARG A 83 -0.32 -14.29 6.91
CA ARG A 83 -0.69 -14.38 5.50
C ARG A 83 -1.30 -13.08 5.00
N LEU A 84 -2.29 -12.53 5.69
CA LEU A 84 -2.91 -11.26 5.32
C LEU A 84 -1.91 -10.09 5.36
N GLN A 85 -1.04 -10.05 6.37
CA GLN A 85 0.03 -9.05 6.45
C GLN A 85 0.96 -9.11 5.23
N MET A 86 1.37 -10.31 4.82
CA MET A 86 2.19 -10.52 3.62
C MET A 86 1.45 -10.12 2.34
N ILE A 87 0.19 -10.51 2.18
CA ILE A 87 -0.68 -10.13 1.06
C ILE A 87 -0.75 -8.61 0.93
N PHE A 88 -1.06 -7.91 2.02
CA PHE A 88 -1.15 -6.46 2.02
C PHE A 88 0.20 -5.78 1.83
N LYS A 89 1.27 -6.34 2.39
CA LYS A 89 2.64 -5.87 2.13
C LYS A 89 2.96 -5.95 0.65
N GLU A 90 2.69 -7.07 -0.01
CA GLU A 90 2.96 -7.18 -1.44
C GLU A 90 2.03 -6.34 -2.31
N HIS A 91 0.77 -6.14 -1.92
CA HIS A 91 -0.19 -5.43 -2.75
C HIS A 91 -0.10 -3.90 -2.60
N PHE A 92 -0.02 -3.41 -1.36
CA PHE A 92 0.03 -1.97 -1.07
C PHE A 92 1.45 -1.44 -0.94
N TYR A 93 2.38 -2.27 -0.47
CA TYR A 93 3.79 -1.92 -0.34
C TYR A 93 4.60 -2.53 -1.48
N LYS A 94 3.96 -2.81 -2.63
CA LYS A 94 4.59 -3.22 -3.88
C LYS A 94 5.58 -2.13 -4.30
N LYS A 95 6.82 -2.33 -3.84
CA LYS A 95 7.90 -1.35 -3.79
C LYS A 95 7.44 -0.04 -3.16
N GLU A 96 7.77 0.13 -1.88
CA GLU A 96 8.61 1.30 -1.58
C GLU A 96 9.60 1.35 -2.72
N SER A 97 9.37 2.24 -3.68
CA SER A 97 10.44 2.62 -4.55
C SER A 97 11.60 2.88 -3.60
N GLU A 98 12.75 2.26 -3.83
CA GLU A 98 14.04 2.82 -3.45
C GLU A 98 14.23 4.18 -4.17
N SER A 99 13.19 5.02 -4.17
CA SER A 99 13.24 6.41 -4.50
C SER A 99 13.93 7.00 -3.30
N GLY A 100 15.24 7.15 -3.37
CA GLY A 100 15.96 7.92 -2.36
C GLY A 100 15.34 9.32 -2.16
N TYR A 101 14.51 9.79 -3.10
CA TYR A 101 13.69 10.99 -2.97
C TYR A 101 12.54 10.89 -1.97
N GLU A 102 12.25 9.74 -1.35
CA GLU A 102 11.22 9.67 -0.31
C GLU A 102 11.58 10.60 0.86
N LYS A 103 12.85 10.60 1.26
CA LYS A 103 13.34 11.54 2.29
C LYS A 103 13.20 13.00 1.86
N VAL A 104 13.40 13.29 0.58
CA VAL A 104 13.18 14.63 -0.02
C VAL A 104 11.71 15.01 0.05
N MET A 105 10.81 14.11 -0.33
CA MET A 105 9.36 14.32 -0.30
C MET A 105 8.86 14.55 1.13
N GLN A 106 9.26 13.69 2.07
CA GLN A 106 8.91 13.83 3.48
C GLN A 106 9.42 15.16 4.07
N TYR A 107 10.62 15.60 3.68
CA TYR A 107 11.16 16.89 4.11
C TYR A 107 10.32 18.07 3.56
N ILE A 108 10.02 18.07 2.27
CA ILE A 108 9.23 19.14 1.63
C ILE A 108 7.81 19.22 2.21
N ILE A 109 7.16 18.09 2.49
CA ILE A 109 5.81 18.07 3.07
C ILE A 109 5.82 18.60 4.52
N LYS A 110 6.89 18.33 5.28
CA LYS A 110 7.01 18.76 6.68
C LYS A 110 7.51 20.20 6.84
N ASP A 111 8.30 20.72 5.91
CA ASP A 111 8.88 22.07 5.99
C ASP A 111 7.92 23.13 5.43
N THR A 112 7.61 24.14 6.23
CA THR A 112 6.72 25.26 5.86
C THR A 112 7.46 26.50 5.35
N ALA A 113 8.80 26.46 5.30
CA ALA A 113 9.64 27.62 5.03
C ALA A 113 10.33 27.59 3.66
N LEU A 114 10.29 26.47 2.94
CA LEU A 114 10.65 26.41 1.53
C LEU A 114 9.65 27.19 0.68
N SER A 115 10.17 28.10 -0.14
CA SER A 115 9.35 28.83 -1.11
C SER A 115 8.91 27.93 -2.25
N ALA A 116 7.79 28.26 -2.89
CA ALA A 116 7.30 27.57 -4.09
C ALA A 116 8.35 27.53 -5.21
N ALA A 117 9.17 28.59 -5.35
CA ALA A 117 10.23 28.66 -6.33
C ALA A 117 11.37 27.67 -6.02
N GLN A 118 11.73 27.48 -4.75
CA GLN A 118 12.71 26.47 -4.34
C GLN A 118 12.18 25.06 -4.57
N ILE A 119 10.91 24.81 -4.24
CA ILE A 119 10.26 23.50 -4.48
C ILE A 119 10.26 23.17 -5.98
N GLU A 120 9.97 24.15 -6.85
CA GLU A 120 10.01 23.95 -8.29
C GLU A 120 11.42 23.65 -8.83
N GLN A 121 12.47 24.26 -8.26
CA GLN A 121 13.85 23.90 -8.63
C GLN A 121 14.23 22.50 -8.14
N LEU A 122 13.86 22.12 -6.92
CA LEU A 122 14.07 20.75 -6.43
C LEU A 122 13.34 19.74 -7.31
N ARG A 123 12.13 20.05 -7.78
CA ARG A 123 11.39 19.24 -8.76
C ARG A 123 12.20 19.03 -10.05
N LYS A 124 12.81 20.09 -10.58
CA LYS A 124 13.69 20.01 -11.77
C LYS A 124 14.96 19.20 -11.52
N ALA A 125 15.54 19.27 -10.32
CA ALA A 125 16.68 18.43 -9.94
C ALA A 125 16.32 16.94 -9.95
N VAL A 126 15.10 16.60 -9.50
CA VAL A 126 14.55 15.24 -9.59
C VAL A 126 14.32 14.83 -11.05
N GLU A 127 13.77 15.71 -11.90
CA GLU A 127 13.62 15.45 -13.34
C GLU A 127 14.95 15.20 -14.05
N ALA A 128 16.01 15.92 -13.65
CA ALA A 128 17.37 15.73 -14.13
C ALA A 128 18.01 14.41 -13.64
N LYS A 129 17.34 13.66 -12.76
CA LYS A 129 17.82 12.42 -12.11
C LYS A 129 19.05 12.63 -11.23
N MET A 130 19.17 13.80 -10.60
CA MET A 130 20.23 14.05 -9.62
C MET A 130 20.12 13.11 -8.42
N PRO A 131 21.22 12.64 -7.81
CA PRO A 131 21.16 11.80 -6.62
C PRO A 131 20.28 12.40 -5.54
N SER A 132 19.47 11.56 -4.90
CA SER A 132 18.50 11.97 -3.90
C SER A 132 19.11 12.66 -2.68
N GLU A 133 20.30 12.22 -2.29
CA GLU A 133 21.09 12.76 -1.18
C GLU A 133 21.47 14.21 -1.46
N ASP A 134 21.92 14.50 -2.68
CA ASP A 134 22.28 15.86 -3.11
C ASP A 134 21.05 16.77 -3.15
N VAL A 135 19.91 16.25 -3.65
CA VAL A 135 18.65 17.01 -3.67
C VAL A 135 18.16 17.29 -2.24
N LEU A 136 18.27 16.31 -1.34
CA LEU A 136 17.93 16.47 0.07
C LEU A 136 18.82 17.51 0.75
N GLU A 137 20.13 17.46 0.51
CA GLU A 137 21.10 18.41 1.06
C GLU A 137 20.80 19.85 0.60
N MET A 138 20.46 20.04 -0.68
CA MET A 138 20.05 21.35 -1.18
C MET A 138 18.80 21.90 -0.47
N ALA A 139 17.83 21.03 -0.19
CA ALA A 139 16.61 21.39 0.54
C ALA A 139 16.89 21.71 2.02
N GLN A 140 17.71 20.89 2.69
CA GLN A 140 18.07 21.04 4.10
C GLN A 140 18.90 22.30 4.36
N ASN A 141 19.88 22.57 3.48
CA ASN A 141 20.72 23.76 3.57
C ASN A 141 20.02 25.05 3.11
N ARG A 142 18.72 24.97 2.72
CA ARG A 142 17.90 26.09 2.25
C ARG A 142 18.59 26.92 1.16
N LYS A 143 19.23 26.23 0.20
CA LYS A 143 19.89 26.91 -0.93
C LYS A 143 18.90 27.82 -1.66
N ASP A 144 19.42 28.93 -2.16
CA ASP A 144 18.66 29.85 -2.99
C ASP A 144 18.27 29.19 -4.33
N VAL A 145 17.18 29.69 -4.92
CA VAL A 145 16.65 29.28 -6.24
C VAL A 145 17.76 29.28 -7.31
N MET A 146 18.63 30.30 -7.35
CA MET A 146 19.69 30.36 -8.35
C MET A 146 20.84 29.40 -8.03
N GLU A 147 21.12 29.14 -6.76
CA GLU A 147 22.10 28.13 -6.34
C GLU A 147 21.65 26.72 -6.74
N ILE A 148 20.39 26.37 -6.47
CA ILE A 148 19.82 25.07 -6.87
C ILE A 148 19.87 24.94 -8.39
N ARG A 149 19.47 25.99 -9.12
CA ARG A 149 19.52 26.00 -10.59
C ARG A 149 20.94 25.75 -11.13
N ARG A 150 21.95 26.42 -10.56
CA ARG A 150 23.36 26.21 -10.96
C ARG A 150 23.82 24.78 -10.69
N CYS A 151 23.39 24.16 -9.57
CA CYS A 151 23.69 22.76 -9.28
C CYS A 151 23.10 21.81 -10.33
N ILE A 152 21.87 22.06 -10.77
CA ILE A 152 21.22 21.28 -11.85
C ILE A 152 21.99 21.43 -13.16
N GLU A 153 22.27 22.67 -13.58
CA GLU A 153 23.01 22.95 -14.81
C GLU A 153 24.39 22.29 -14.80
N PHE A 154 25.09 22.32 -13.66
CA PHE A 154 26.37 21.64 -13.49
C PHE A 154 26.26 20.13 -13.63
N TYR A 155 25.25 19.53 -12.99
CA TYR A 155 25.01 18.09 -13.08
C TYR A 155 24.72 17.65 -14.52
N GLU A 156 23.87 18.37 -15.25
CA GLU A 156 23.55 18.06 -16.64
C GLU A 156 24.77 18.19 -17.56
N MET A 157 25.60 19.22 -17.36
CA MET A 157 26.85 19.38 -18.12
C MET A 157 27.82 18.22 -17.89
N MET A 158 27.93 17.73 -16.66
CA MET A 158 28.78 16.59 -16.34
C MET A 158 28.24 15.30 -16.98
N ARG A 159 26.93 15.07 -16.90
CA ARG A 159 26.28 13.90 -17.51
C ARG A 159 26.47 13.86 -19.02
N GLN A 160 26.29 14.99 -19.70
CA GLN A 160 26.51 15.09 -21.15
C GLN A 160 27.98 14.82 -21.57
N LYS A 161 28.94 15.25 -20.75
CA LYS A 161 30.38 14.94 -20.97
C LYS A 161 30.71 13.47 -20.78
N GLU A 162 30.04 12.78 -19.85
CA GLU A 162 30.23 11.34 -19.64
C GLU A 162 29.59 10.53 -20.78
N GLU A 163 28.37 10.87 -21.17
CA GLU A 163 27.66 10.21 -22.28
C GLU A 163 28.40 10.34 -23.63
N SER A 164 29.06 11.48 -23.87
CA SER A 164 29.88 11.68 -25.08
C SER A 164 31.22 10.92 -25.06
N LYS A 165 31.83 10.74 -23.88
CA LYS A 165 33.03 9.93 -23.70
C LYS A 165 32.75 8.43 -23.86
N ASP A 166 31.60 7.94 -23.41
CA ASP A 166 31.25 6.51 -23.56
C ASP A 166 30.89 6.14 -24.99
N LYS A 167 30.18 7.02 -25.72
CA LYS A 167 29.91 6.81 -27.15
C LYS A 167 31.20 6.74 -28.00
N SER A 168 32.20 7.55 -27.68
CA SER A 168 33.50 7.54 -28.39
C SER A 168 34.41 6.37 -28.03
N LYS A 169 34.27 5.78 -26.83
CA LYS A 169 34.96 4.53 -26.46
C LYS A 169 34.32 3.31 -27.12
N LYS A 170 32.99 3.28 -27.25
CA LYS A 170 32.27 2.18 -27.90
C LYS A 170 32.56 2.11 -29.40
N SER A 171 32.57 3.25 -30.11
CA SER A 171 32.90 3.30 -31.53
C SER A 171 34.34 2.86 -31.85
N ARG A 172 35.30 3.11 -30.94
CA ARG A 172 36.69 2.63 -31.06
C ARG A 172 36.87 1.13 -30.84
N ARG A 173 35.95 0.47 -30.12
CA ARG A 173 35.98 -1.00 -29.93
C ARG A 173 35.35 -1.75 -31.08
N ASP A 174 34.32 -1.21 -31.73
CA ASP A 174 33.68 -1.82 -32.91
C ASP A 174 34.49 -1.63 -34.20
N SER A 175 35.54 -0.79 -34.19
CA SER A 175 36.40 -0.51 -35.35
C SER A 175 37.74 -1.28 -35.33
N ARG A 176 37.91 -2.26 -34.44
CA ARG A 176 39.09 -3.14 -34.32
C ARG A 176 38.66 -4.59 -34.47
#